data_AF-A0A968XM71-F1
#
_entry.id   AF-A0A968XM71-F1
#
_cell.length_a   1.000
_cell.length_b   1.000
_cell.length_c   1.000
_cell.angle_alpha   90.00
_cell.angle_beta   90.00
_cell.angle_gamma   90.00
#
_symmetry.space_group_name_H-M   'P 1'
#
loop_
_entity.id
_entity.type
_entity.pdbx_description
1 polymer ?
#
loop_
_entity_poly.entity_id
_entity_poly.type
_entity_poly.pdbx_seq_one_letter_code
_entity_poly.pdbx_strand_id
1 'polypeptide(L)'
;MRAETVMFGIKLKNFDWKNFFTRLYEKINDDDIMGNAAQVAFYFSFALFPLLLFFLTIFGMVLSNAEELRGELFSYLQQVMPGSAFELVQTTLNEVAANSTGGKLTFGLLITLYSASAGIDNLRSALNEVYNLKETRSFWKTKLLALVLTLAIGLW
;
A
#
# COMPACT_ATOMS: atom_id res chain seq x y z
N MET A 1 5.62 -44.73 9.58
CA MET A 1 6.83 -44.30 8.86
C MET A 1 6.79 -44.79 7.39
N ARG A 2 5.71 -44.50 6.64
CA ARG A 2 5.47 -45.13 5.31
C ARG A 2 4.51 -44.35 4.38
N ALA A 3 4.44 -43.03 4.51
CA ALA A 3 3.53 -42.19 3.71
C ALA A 3 4.24 -41.07 2.90
N GLU A 4 5.56 -40.97 2.96
CA GLU A 4 6.31 -39.83 2.38
C GLU A 4 6.84 -40.09 0.96
N THR A 5 6.67 -41.30 0.42
CA THR A 5 7.31 -41.70 -0.85
C THR A 5 6.39 -41.66 -2.06
N VAL A 6 5.11 -41.29 -1.92
CA VAL A 6 4.12 -41.45 -3.01
C VAL A 6 3.95 -40.20 -3.89
N MET A 7 4.42 -39.01 -3.49
CA MET A 7 4.05 -37.77 -4.21
C MET A 7 5.14 -37.16 -5.09
N PHE A 8 6.36 -37.70 -5.13
CA PHE A 8 7.48 -37.15 -5.95
C PHE A 8 7.61 -37.81 -7.33
N GLY A 9 6.52 -38.36 -7.87
CA GLY A 9 6.52 -39.19 -9.08
C GLY A 9 5.55 -38.73 -10.15
N ILE A 10 5.35 -37.41 -10.37
CA ILE A 10 4.56 -36.94 -11.50
C ILE A 10 5.40 -37.12 -12.78
N LYS A 11 5.25 -38.27 -13.44
CA LYS A 11 5.66 -38.43 -14.85
C LYS A 11 4.78 -37.51 -15.71
N LEU A 12 5.23 -36.28 -15.97
CA LEU A 12 4.64 -35.33 -16.93
C LEU A 12 4.90 -35.77 -18.38
N LYS A 13 4.63 -37.04 -18.73
CA LYS A 13 4.95 -37.53 -20.08
C LYS A 13 3.90 -37.10 -21.12
N ASN A 14 2.67 -36.78 -20.71
CA ASN A 14 1.59 -36.26 -21.55
C ASN A 14 0.84 -35.11 -20.84
N PHE A 15 1.51 -33.98 -20.59
CA PHE A 15 0.84 -32.80 -20.01
C PHE A 15 -0.06 -32.15 -21.07
N ASP A 16 -1.38 -32.23 -20.86
CA ASP A 16 -2.37 -31.66 -21.77
C ASP A 16 -2.54 -30.17 -21.48
N TRP A 17 -1.77 -29.37 -22.21
CA TRP A 17 -1.77 -27.91 -22.11
C TRP A 17 -3.14 -27.29 -22.33
N LYS A 18 -3.94 -27.85 -23.24
CA LYS A 18 -5.26 -27.30 -23.56
C LYS A 18 -6.19 -27.44 -22.36
N ASN A 19 -6.25 -28.63 -21.79
CA ASN A 19 -7.05 -28.89 -20.58
C ASN A 19 -6.55 -28.10 -19.36
N PHE A 20 -5.24 -27.90 -19.23
CA PHE A 20 -4.68 -27.05 -18.17
C PHE A 20 -5.16 -25.60 -18.30
N PHE A 21 -5.00 -24.98 -19.47
CA PHE A 21 -5.41 -23.58 -19.66
C PHE A 21 -6.93 -23.38 -19.56
N THR A 22 -7.74 -24.32 -20.06
CA THR A 22 -9.20 -24.26 -19.91
C THR A 22 -9.60 -24.29 -18.44
N ARG A 23 -9.08 -25.25 -17.66
CA ARG A 23 -9.37 -25.34 -16.22
C ARG A 23 -8.86 -24.14 -15.44
N LEU A 24 -7.70 -23.60 -15.84
CA LEU A 24 -7.15 -22.39 -15.23
C LEU A 24 -8.08 -21.19 -15.46
N TYR A 25 -8.58 -21.01 -16.69
CA TYR A 25 -9.50 -19.93 -17.01
C TYR A 25 -10.84 -20.07 -16.28
N GLU A 26 -11.40 -21.27 -16.24
CA GLU A 26 -12.60 -21.58 -15.45
C GLU A 26 -12.39 -21.24 -13.98
N LYS A 27 -11.25 -21.64 -13.40
CA LYS A 27 -10.92 -21.37 -11.99
C LYS A 27 -10.71 -19.89 -11.70
N ILE A 28 -10.07 -19.14 -12.61
CA ILE A 28 -9.91 -17.68 -12.51
C ILE A 28 -11.27 -16.99 -12.43
N ASN A 29 -12.23 -17.45 -13.22
CA ASN A 29 -13.58 -16.90 -13.25
C ASN A 29 -14.43 -17.33 -12.05
N ASP A 30 -14.33 -18.61 -11.65
CA ASP A 30 -15.06 -19.16 -10.49
C ASP A 30 -14.62 -18.54 -9.16
N ASP A 31 -13.33 -18.23 -8.99
CA ASP A 31 -12.79 -17.61 -7.77
C ASP A 31 -12.81 -16.06 -7.81
N ASP A 32 -13.52 -15.46 -8.78
CA ASP A 32 -13.60 -14.00 -9.05
C ASP A 32 -12.25 -13.27 -8.86
N ILE A 33 -11.18 -13.84 -9.42
CA ILE A 33 -9.82 -13.32 -9.19
C ILE A 33 -9.70 -11.89 -9.70
N MET A 34 -10.38 -11.55 -10.79
CA MET A 34 -10.37 -10.21 -11.37
C MET A 34 -11.11 -9.20 -10.49
N GLY A 35 -12.28 -9.54 -9.95
CA GLY A 35 -13.01 -8.68 -9.01
C GLY A 35 -12.21 -8.43 -7.74
N ASN A 36 -11.63 -9.49 -7.17
CA ASN A 36 -10.75 -9.40 -6.01
C ASN A 36 -9.50 -8.56 -6.27
N ALA A 37 -8.83 -8.76 -7.42
CA ALA A 37 -7.66 -7.96 -7.80
C ALA A 37 -8.01 -6.47 -7.95
N ALA A 38 -9.15 -6.15 -8.58
CA ALA A 38 -9.63 -4.78 -8.73
C ALA A 38 -9.94 -4.15 -7.37
N GLN A 39 -10.57 -4.89 -6.45
CA GLN A 39 -10.85 -4.44 -5.09
C GLN A 39 -9.54 -4.12 -4.34
N VAL A 40 -8.57 -5.02 -4.35
CA VAL A 40 -7.26 -4.81 -3.73
C VAL A 40 -6.58 -3.57 -4.31
N ALA A 41 -6.52 -3.45 -5.63
CA ALA A 41 -5.92 -2.30 -6.31
C ALA A 41 -6.60 -0.97 -5.94
N PHE A 42 -7.93 -0.97 -5.82
CA PHE A 42 -8.69 0.21 -5.41
C PHE A 42 -8.32 0.65 -3.98
N TYR A 43 -8.28 -0.28 -3.02
CA TYR A 43 -7.92 0.07 -1.63
C TYR A 43 -6.48 0.55 -1.49
N PHE A 44 -5.53 -0.03 -2.22
CA PHE A 44 -4.15 0.47 -2.25
C PHE A 44 -4.07 1.87 -2.88
N SER A 45 -4.77 2.09 -4.00
CA SER A 45 -4.81 3.41 -4.65
C SER A 45 -5.43 4.46 -3.73
N PHE A 46 -6.49 4.12 -3.02
CA PHE A 46 -7.11 5.00 -2.03
C PHE A 46 -6.17 5.32 -0.87
N ALA A 47 -5.36 4.36 -0.42
CA ALA A 47 -4.38 4.56 0.65
C ALA A 47 -3.22 5.50 0.24
N LEU A 48 -2.95 5.68 -1.07
CA LEU A 48 -1.93 6.62 -1.55
C LEU A 48 -2.25 8.06 -1.16
N PHE A 49 -3.51 8.47 -1.18
CA PHE A 49 -3.87 9.86 -0.87
C PHE A 49 -3.51 10.26 0.57
N PRO A 50 -3.97 9.53 1.62
CA PRO A 50 -3.50 9.77 2.98
C PRO A 50 -1.99 9.70 3.14
N LEU A 51 -1.35 8.72 2.49
CA LEU A 51 0.10 8.54 2.55
C LEU A 51 0.86 9.77 2.04
N LEU A 52 0.42 10.32 0.90
CA LEU A 52 0.99 11.55 0.34
C LEU A 52 0.79 12.74 1.29
N LEU A 53 -0.39 12.90 1.89
CA LEU A 53 -0.65 13.96 2.87
C LEU A 53 0.23 13.82 4.13
N PHE A 54 0.45 12.60 4.59
CA PHE A 54 1.35 12.32 5.71
C PHE A 54 2.78 12.74 5.38
N PHE A 55 3.30 12.35 4.21
CA PHE A 55 4.63 12.77 3.77
C PHE A 55 4.75 14.28 3.57
N LEU A 56 3.72 14.93 3.02
CA LEU A 56 3.69 16.40 2.90
C LEU A 56 3.76 17.08 4.26
N THR A 57 3.09 16.53 5.28
CA THR A 57 3.13 17.06 6.65
C THR A 57 4.51 16.87 7.29
N ILE A 58 5.14 15.70 7.10
CA ILE A 58 6.54 15.49 7.52
C ILE A 58 7.45 16.50 6.83
N PHE A 59 7.32 16.64 5.51
CA PHE A 59 8.15 17.55 4.72
C PHE A 59 8.02 18.99 5.21
N GLY A 60 6.78 19.47 5.41
CA GLY A 60 6.50 20.79 5.96
C GLY A 60 7.13 20.98 7.35
N MET A 61 7.03 19.98 8.23
CA MET A 61 7.63 20.03 9.57
C MET A 61 9.16 20.07 9.53
N VAL A 62 9.80 19.28 8.65
CA VAL A 62 11.25 19.29 8.48
C VAL A 62 11.72 20.64 7.96
N LEU A 63 11.06 21.19 6.94
CA LEU A 63 11.39 22.53 6.39
C LEU A 63 11.19 23.65 7.42
N SER A 64 10.20 23.53 8.30
CA SER A 64 9.98 24.51 9.39
C SER A 64 11.07 24.47 10.45
N ASN A 65 11.65 23.30 10.73
CA ASN A 65 12.65 23.14 11.80
C ASN A 65 14.11 23.24 11.30
N ALA A 66 14.36 23.09 10.00
CA ALA A 66 15.68 23.12 9.41
C ALA A 66 15.82 24.27 8.39
N GLU A 67 16.05 25.49 8.91
CA GLU A 67 16.17 26.70 8.08
C GLU A 67 17.28 26.59 7.03
N GLU A 68 18.39 25.93 7.34
CA GLU A 68 19.52 25.72 6.43
C GLU A 68 19.11 24.86 5.22
N LEU A 69 18.48 23.71 5.46
CA LEU A 69 17.96 22.84 4.38
C LEU A 69 16.91 23.54 3.52
N ARG A 70 16.04 24.36 4.14
CA ARG A 70 15.04 25.14 3.42
C ARG A 70 15.67 26.21 2.54
N GLY A 71 16.70 26.89 3.03
CA GLY A 71 17.47 27.88 2.29
C GLY A 71 18.18 27.27 1.07
N GLU A 72 18.87 26.15 1.27
CA GLU A 72 19.53 25.41 0.18
C GLU A 72 18.53 24.97 -0.89
N LEU A 73 17.40 24.37 -0.48
CA LEU A 73 16.35 23.93 -1.39
C LEU A 73 15.82 25.10 -2.23
N PHE A 74 15.43 26.21 -1.59
CA PHE A 74 14.93 27.37 -2.34
C PHE A 74 15.98 27.99 -3.26
N SER A 75 17.25 28.03 -2.84
CA SER A 75 18.34 28.53 -3.69
C SER A 75 18.53 27.68 -4.95
N TYR A 76 18.38 26.35 -4.84
CA TYR A 76 18.46 25.43 -5.96
C TYR A 76 17.25 25.57 -6.88
N LEU A 77 16.04 25.61 -6.31
CA LEU A 77 14.80 25.76 -7.04
C LEU A 77 14.74 27.07 -7.85
N GLN A 78 15.27 28.16 -7.29
CA GLN A 78 15.35 29.45 -7.97
C GLN A 78 16.30 29.42 -9.19
N GLN A 79 17.32 28.56 -9.20
CA GLN A 79 18.26 28.43 -10.32
C GLN A 79 17.71 27.56 -11.46
N VAL A 80 16.87 26.57 -11.14
CA VAL A 80 16.37 25.60 -12.13
C VAL A 80 14.98 25.93 -12.67
N MET A 81 14.22 26.82 -12.01
CA MET A 81 12.86 27.17 -12.40
C MET A 81 12.71 28.63 -12.85
N PRO A 82 11.81 28.93 -13.81
CA PRO A 82 11.35 30.30 -14.08
C PRO A 82 10.70 30.93 -12.85
N GLY A 83 10.81 32.25 -12.70
CA GLY A 83 10.35 32.97 -11.49
C GLY A 83 8.89 32.69 -11.08
N SER A 84 7.96 32.61 -12.04
CA SER A 84 6.55 32.32 -11.75
C SER A 84 6.32 30.91 -11.20
N ALA A 85 7.08 29.92 -11.65
CA ALA A 85 7.03 28.55 -11.12
C ALA A 85 7.66 28.49 -9.73
N PHE A 86 8.76 29.23 -9.51
CA PHE A 86 9.39 29.33 -8.19
C PHE A 86 8.44 29.95 -7.15
N GLU A 87 7.78 31.06 -7.49
CA GLU A 87 6.86 31.77 -6.58
C GLU A 87 5.67 30.91 -6.17
N LEU A 88 5.10 30.14 -7.11
CA LEU A 88 4.06 29.16 -6.82
C LEU A 88 4.56 28.10 -5.82
N VAL A 89 5.71 27.47 -6.10
CA VAL A 89 6.27 26.43 -5.24
C VAL A 89 6.62 26.97 -3.85
N GLN A 90 7.23 28.15 -3.79
CA GLN A 90 7.59 28.80 -2.53
C GLN A 90 6.34 29.07 -1.68
N THR A 91 5.26 29.57 -2.29
CA THR A 91 4.00 29.84 -1.61
C THR A 91 3.39 28.55 -1.06
N THR A 92 3.26 27.51 -1.90
CA THR A 92 2.71 26.21 -1.47
C THR A 92 3.53 25.58 -0.34
N LEU A 93 4.86 25.61 -0.44
CA LEU A 93 5.72 25.04 0.60
C LEU A 93 5.64 25.83 1.92
N ASN A 94 5.54 27.15 1.86
CA ASN A 94 5.34 27.98 3.05
C ASN A 94 3.98 27.71 3.71
N GLU A 95 2.91 27.56 2.92
CA GLU A 95 1.58 27.23 3.43
C GLU A 95 1.56 25.85 4.10
N VAL A 96 2.17 24.85 3.48
CA VAL A 96 2.27 23.49 4.04
C VAL A 96 3.09 23.52 5.33
N ALA A 97 4.23 24.21 5.35
CA ALA A 97 5.11 24.34 6.51
C ALA A 97 4.40 25.05 7.69
N ALA A 98 3.74 26.18 7.43
CA ALA A 98 3.01 26.94 8.43
C ALA A 98 1.81 26.16 9.00
N ASN A 99 1.18 25.32 8.18
CA ASN A 99 0.05 24.52 8.60
C ASN A 99 0.45 23.17 9.21
N SER A 100 1.70 22.75 9.15
CA SER A 100 2.13 21.43 9.66
C SER A 100 2.36 21.46 11.18
N THR A 101 1.31 21.26 11.97
CA THR A 101 1.40 21.09 13.43
C THR A 101 1.48 19.62 13.85
N GLY A 102 2.07 19.34 15.02
CA GLY A 102 2.20 17.98 15.54
C GLY A 102 0.88 17.21 15.64
N GLY A 103 -0.23 17.89 15.95
CA GLY A 103 -1.56 17.27 15.97
C GLY A 103 -2.04 16.79 14.59
N LYS A 104 -1.75 17.55 13.52
CA LYS A 104 -2.09 17.16 12.14
C LYS A 104 -1.23 16.01 11.64
N LEU A 105 0.03 15.94 12.07
CA LEU A 105 0.93 14.82 11.75
C LEU A 105 0.42 13.51 12.37
N THR A 106 0.07 13.52 13.66
CA THR A 106 -0.50 12.33 14.31
C THR A 106 -1.82 11.93 13.66
N PHE A 107 -2.70 12.88 13.35
CA PHE A 107 -3.96 12.59 12.68
C PHE A 107 -3.76 12.03 11.27
N GLY A 108 -2.85 12.62 10.48
CA GLY A 108 -2.48 12.14 9.15
C GLY A 108 -1.86 10.74 9.19
N LEU A 109 -1.02 10.46 10.20
CA LEU A 109 -0.47 9.12 10.44
C LEU A 109 -1.57 8.10 10.73
N LEU A 110 -2.51 8.42 11.60
CA LEU A 110 -3.61 7.52 11.96
C LEU A 110 -4.51 7.21 10.74
N ILE A 111 -4.86 8.23 9.94
CA ILE A 111 -5.65 8.03 8.72
C ILE A 111 -4.86 7.18 7.72
N THR A 112 -3.59 7.47 7.53
CA THR A 112 -2.71 6.72 6.60
C THR A 112 -2.62 5.27 7.00
N LEU A 113 -2.34 5.01 8.28
CA LEU A 113 -2.23 3.66 8.81
C LEU A 113 -3.56 2.91 8.72
N TYR A 114 -4.68 3.57 9.01
CA TYR A 114 -6.01 2.99 8.86
C TYR A 114 -6.30 2.59 7.41
N SER A 115 -6.06 3.49 6.46
CA SER A 115 -6.29 3.24 5.03
C SER A 115 -5.37 2.14 4.47
N ALA A 116 -4.09 2.16 4.82
CA ALA A 116 -3.15 1.11 4.42
C ALA A 116 -3.52 -0.26 5.01
N SER A 117 -3.97 -0.31 6.27
CA SER A 117 -4.45 -1.55 6.89
C SER A 117 -5.69 -2.12 6.21
N ALA A 118 -6.56 -1.26 5.63
CA ALA A 118 -7.71 -1.71 4.86
C ALA A 118 -7.26 -2.41 3.56
N GLY A 119 -6.20 -1.93 2.90
CA GLY A 119 -5.62 -2.61 1.74
C GLY A 119 -5.10 -4.01 2.08
N ILE A 120 -4.36 -4.15 3.19
CA ILE A 120 -3.84 -5.44 3.66
C ILE A 120 -4.98 -6.40 4.05
N ASP A 121 -6.03 -5.91 4.71
CA ASP A 121 -7.17 -6.75 5.08
C ASP A 121 -7.96 -7.25 3.86
N ASN A 122 -8.11 -6.42 2.82
CA ASN A 122 -8.72 -6.86 1.57
C ASN A 122 -7.85 -7.86 0.82
N LEU A 123 -6.53 -7.66 0.78
CA LEU A 123 -5.61 -8.64 0.20
C LEU A 123 -5.71 -9.99 0.92
N ARG A 124 -5.76 -9.98 2.26
CA ARG A 124 -6.01 -11.20 3.05
C ARG A 124 -7.34 -11.85 2.67
N SER A 125 -8.41 -11.06 2.55
CA SER A 125 -9.74 -11.58 2.17
C SER A 125 -9.72 -12.24 0.80
N ALA A 126 -9.13 -11.58 -0.21
CA ALA A 126 -8.96 -12.11 -1.55
C ALA A 126 -8.14 -13.42 -1.56
N LEU A 127 -7.05 -13.47 -0.79
CA LEU A 127 -6.25 -14.70 -0.66
C LEU A 127 -7.05 -15.83 0.01
N ASN A 128 -7.79 -15.52 1.07
CA ASN A 128 -8.63 -16.51 1.73
C ASN A 128 -9.67 -17.09 0.76
N GLU A 129 -10.26 -16.27 -0.11
CA GLU A 129 -11.22 -16.72 -1.12
C GLU A 129 -10.58 -17.66 -2.14
N VAL A 130 -9.46 -17.28 -2.74
CA VAL A 130 -8.72 -18.13 -3.70
C VAL A 130 -8.30 -19.46 -3.06
N TYR A 131 -7.83 -19.43 -1.81
CA TYR A 131 -7.46 -20.64 -1.08
C TYR A 131 -8.65 -21.38 -0.43
N ASN A 132 -9.89 -20.92 -0.66
CA ASN A 132 -11.10 -21.50 -0.11
C ASN A 132 -11.07 -21.63 1.44
N LEU A 133 -10.40 -20.69 2.11
CA LEU A 133 -10.26 -20.61 3.56
C LEU A 133 -11.37 -19.75 4.14
N LYS A 134 -12.18 -20.34 5.02
CA LYS A 134 -13.16 -19.59 5.81
C LYS A 134 -12.47 -18.93 7.00
N GLU A 135 -12.56 -17.60 7.07
CA GLU A 135 -12.04 -16.84 8.21
C GLU A 135 -12.90 -17.10 9.44
N THR A 136 -12.30 -17.67 10.49
CA THR A 136 -12.96 -18.00 11.76
C THR A 136 -12.66 -16.99 12.86
N ARG A 137 -11.69 -16.09 12.64
CA ARG A 137 -11.30 -15.07 13.61
C ARG A 137 -12.28 -13.90 13.59
N SER A 138 -12.48 -13.28 14.76
CA SER A 138 -13.26 -12.05 14.89
C SER A 138 -12.63 -10.89 14.08
N PHE A 139 -13.48 -10.00 13.56
CA PHE A 139 -13.11 -8.81 12.80
C PHE A 139 -11.99 -7.97 13.47
N TRP A 140 -12.01 -7.85 14.79
CA TRP A 140 -10.98 -7.10 15.53
C TRP A 140 -9.60 -7.75 15.47
N LYS A 141 -9.54 -9.09 15.49
CA LYS A 141 -8.28 -9.83 15.40
C LYS A 141 -7.68 -9.72 14.00
N THR A 142 -8.50 -9.81 12.96
CA THR A 142 -8.03 -9.65 11.58
C THR A 142 -7.60 -8.22 11.30
N LYS A 143 -8.36 -7.22 11.77
CA LYS A 143 -8.00 -5.81 11.63
C LYS A 143 -6.69 -5.45 12.36
N LEU A 144 -6.50 -5.98 13.57
CA LEU A 144 -5.25 -5.79 14.32
C LEU A 144 -4.06 -6.46 13.62
N LEU A 145 -4.25 -7.66 13.08
CA LEU A 145 -3.21 -8.34 12.32
C LEU A 145 -2.87 -7.58 11.03
N ALA A 146 -3.86 -7.03 10.33
CA ALA A 146 -3.64 -6.18 9.17
C ALA A 146 -2.84 -4.91 9.53
N LEU A 147 -3.17 -4.25 10.64
CA LEU A 147 -2.39 -3.10 11.15
C LEU A 147 -0.94 -3.46 11.47
N VAL A 148 -0.71 -4.60 12.15
CA VAL A 148 0.64 -5.08 12.49
C VAL A 148 1.44 -5.39 11.22
N LEU A 149 0.82 -6.06 10.23
CA LEU A 149 1.47 -6.33 8.95
C LEU A 149 1.77 -5.04 8.18
N THR A 150 0.86 -4.07 8.15
CA THR A 150 1.10 -2.75 7.53
C THR A 150 2.31 -2.06 8.17
N LEU A 151 2.42 -2.07 9.51
CA LEU A 151 3.58 -1.50 10.21
C LEU A 151 4.85 -2.30 9.93
N ALA A 152 4.79 -3.62 9.95
CA ALA A 152 5.95 -4.47 9.69
C ALA A 152 6.51 -4.25 8.28
N ILE A 153 5.63 -4.10 7.27
CA ILE A 153 6.04 -3.80 5.89
C ILE A 153 6.57 -2.36 5.77
N GLY A 154 5.92 -1.40 6.43
CA GLY A 154 6.30 0.02 6.34
C GLY A 154 7.55 0.41 7.14
N LEU A 155 7.96 -0.41 8.12
CA LEU A 155 9.13 -0.18 8.98
C LEU A 155 10.35 -1.02 8.60
N TRP A 156 10.22 -1.90 7.61
CA TRP A 156 11.32 -2.73 7.11
C TRP A 156 12.13 -2.01 6.03
#